data_AF-A0A3N1GXB7-F1
#
_entry.id   AF-A0A3N1GXB7-F1
#
_cell.length_a   1.000
_cell.length_b   1.000
_cell.length_c   1.000
_cell.angle_alpha   90.00
_cell.angle_beta   90.00
_cell.angle_gamma   90.00
#
_symmetry.space_group_name_H-M   'P 1'
#
loop_
_entity.id
_entity.type
_entity.pdbx_description
1 polymer ?
#
loop_
_entity_poly.entity_id
_entity_poly.type
_entity_poly.pdbx_seq_one_letter_code
_entity_poly.pdbx_strand_id
1 'polypeptide(L)'
;MRTLLSIVITFCSALALAVPATAGTPAAGAPTAGTPTVATAPSAQAVPSDVHLFYYPWYGSPDLYGSYRHWQQGGHTPPDDIGADFFPTLGAYDSGDLTRVVDQHMQWVRRSGAGVIVTSWWGQGSYEDRLVPGLLDAAARHGVRVAFHLEPYGGRTAQSTVADVRYLDDRYGSSPAFYRDAQRGNRGAFYVFNSLDVADWTPLDAVRDTGIVLAQTTDMSKVAHFGGIYTYDVIASSAAIGWKGVADHARANGLVWAPSVGPGYLDDRAVPGNTSPTLDRADGATYDLQWRNALSPETGGKPDWVSITSFNEWHEGSTIEPADSTPPAGHGYLTYEGAYGRTGQAAETAYLDRTRYWVEQFTGSAPPVPNPDLAGGRVFTARSNVPGHAGPNANDGDAGTYWESAHNLFPQPLTVDLGATEEVGRVEVAVPPGWEPRTQRITVRGSADGRTWTTLVANRGHRFDPATGNRVSITVPQAFQRHLRLVFTANTRWPAGQAAEVGVFRF
;
A
#
# COMPACT_ATOMS: atom_id res chain seq x y z
N MET A 1 8.76 -21.71 3.81
CA MET A 1 9.69 -20.55 3.88
C MET A 1 10.34 -20.50 5.25
N ARG A 2 11.18 -21.49 5.60
CA ARG A 2 11.67 -21.72 6.97
C ARG A 2 13.14 -21.36 7.18
N THR A 3 13.79 -20.61 6.28
CA THR A 3 15.27 -20.60 6.24
C THR A 3 15.94 -19.35 5.68
N LEU A 4 15.37 -18.14 5.76
CA LEU A 4 15.92 -17.01 4.97
C LEU A 4 16.58 -15.84 5.70
N LEU A 5 16.60 -15.78 7.05
CA LEU A 5 17.29 -14.68 7.75
C LEU A 5 18.28 -15.11 8.86
N SER A 6 18.75 -16.37 8.86
CA SER A 6 19.74 -16.85 9.84
C SER A 6 21.21 -16.76 9.40
N ILE A 7 21.55 -16.00 8.34
CA ILE A 7 22.92 -15.98 7.80
C ILE A 7 23.66 -14.68 8.20
N VAL A 8 24.40 -14.80 9.30
CA VAL A 8 25.75 -14.25 9.57
C VAL A 8 25.93 -12.73 9.68
N ILE A 9 26.12 -12.20 10.91
CA ILE A 9 27.15 -11.20 11.21
C ILE A 9 27.80 -11.52 12.58
N THR A 10 29.08 -11.87 12.58
CA THR A 10 29.93 -12.10 13.76
C THR A 10 30.60 -10.78 14.20
N PHE A 11 30.68 -10.58 15.52
CA PHE A 11 31.16 -9.42 16.29
C PHE A 11 32.54 -8.83 15.92
N CYS A 12 32.69 -7.51 16.16
CA CYS A 12 33.91 -6.92 16.75
C CYS A 12 33.59 -5.59 17.46
N SER A 13 33.83 -5.52 18.77
CA SER A 13 33.63 -4.34 19.63
C SER A 13 34.94 -3.58 19.84
N ALA A 14 34.93 -2.24 19.74
CA ALA A 14 36.01 -1.40 20.23
C ALA A 14 35.46 -0.14 20.92
N LEU A 15 35.98 0.10 22.13
CA LEU A 15 35.67 1.19 23.06
C LEU A 15 36.26 2.52 22.56
N ALA A 16 35.54 3.63 22.70
CA ALA A 16 36.12 4.98 22.67
C ALA A 16 35.47 5.91 23.71
N LEU A 17 36.34 6.62 24.44
CA LEU A 17 36.06 7.47 25.59
C LEU A 17 35.51 8.85 25.19
N ALA A 18 34.60 9.38 26.01
CA ALA A 18 34.05 10.74 25.90
C ALA A 18 34.93 11.80 26.60
N VAL A 19 34.97 13.01 26.03
CA VAL A 19 35.50 14.24 26.65
C VAL A 19 34.37 15.29 26.63
N PRO A 20 34.08 16.02 27.73
CA PRO A 20 32.98 16.99 27.75
C PRO A 20 33.42 18.36 27.23
N ALA A 21 32.55 19.02 26.46
CA ALA A 21 32.67 20.43 26.10
C ALA A 21 31.81 21.30 27.02
N THR A 22 32.36 22.42 27.45
CA THR A 22 31.83 23.37 28.44
C THR A 22 30.83 24.35 27.83
N ALA A 23 29.83 24.72 28.64
CA ALA A 23 28.76 25.66 28.32
C ALA A 23 29.23 27.13 28.35
N GLY A 24 28.82 27.92 27.34
CA GLY A 24 28.92 29.38 27.32
C GLY A 24 27.56 30.04 27.59
N THR A 25 27.55 31.03 28.48
CA THR A 25 26.38 31.81 28.94
C THR A 25 26.03 32.93 27.95
N PRO A 26 24.78 33.45 27.94
CA PRO A 26 24.28 34.33 26.88
C PRO A 26 24.47 35.82 27.21
N ALA A 27 24.58 36.65 26.17
CA ALA A 27 24.55 38.11 26.29
C ALA A 27 23.23 38.68 25.73
N ALA A 28 22.69 39.67 26.44
CA ALA A 28 21.41 40.32 26.23
C ALA A 28 21.51 41.62 25.39
N GLY A 29 20.41 41.99 24.70
CA GLY A 29 19.97 43.40 24.67
C GLY A 29 19.55 44.06 23.34
N ALA A 30 18.23 44.08 23.10
CA ALA A 30 17.40 45.14 22.47
C ALA A 30 17.48 45.41 20.94
N PRO A 31 16.45 46.05 20.31
CA PRO A 31 15.16 46.52 20.82
C PRO A 31 13.91 45.95 20.08
N THR A 32 12.76 46.14 20.71
CA THR A 32 11.40 45.72 20.31
C THR A 32 10.87 46.47 19.09
N ALA A 33 10.61 45.73 18.00
CA ALA A 33 9.77 46.16 16.88
C ALA A 33 8.41 45.43 16.95
N GLY A 34 7.33 46.16 16.66
CA GLY A 34 5.94 45.73 16.86
C GLY A 34 5.61 44.39 16.23
N THR A 35 4.83 43.59 16.97
CA THR A 35 4.38 42.25 16.59
C THR A 35 3.60 42.31 15.28
N PRO A 36 4.12 41.78 14.16
CA PRO A 36 3.24 41.39 13.08
C PRO A 36 2.42 40.23 13.63
N THR A 37 1.09 40.29 13.51
CA THR A 37 0.25 39.09 13.66
C THR A 37 0.82 38.02 12.74
N VAL A 38 1.56 37.09 13.33
CA VAL A 38 2.00 35.87 12.67
C VAL A 38 0.71 35.17 12.29
N ALA A 39 0.37 35.21 10.99
CA ALA A 39 -0.54 34.24 10.43
C ALA A 39 -0.01 32.89 10.88
N THR A 40 -0.76 32.22 11.74
CA THR A 40 -0.47 30.87 12.19
C THR A 40 -0.12 30.07 10.95
N ALA A 41 1.11 29.57 10.89
CA ALA A 41 1.48 28.60 9.87
C ALA A 41 0.37 27.54 9.85
N PRO A 42 -0.13 27.13 8.68
CA PRO A 42 -1.11 26.06 8.62
C PRO A 42 -0.51 24.89 9.41
N SER A 43 -1.22 24.44 10.45
CA SER A 43 -0.84 23.29 11.24
C SER A 43 -0.46 22.18 10.25
N ALA A 44 0.78 21.70 10.31
CA ALA A 44 1.22 20.60 9.46
C ALA A 44 0.15 19.50 9.57
N GLN A 45 -0.50 19.19 8.45
CA GLN A 45 -1.61 18.25 8.42
C GLN A 45 -1.15 16.96 9.11
N ALA A 46 -1.85 16.59 10.19
CA ALA A 46 -1.50 15.42 10.97
C ALA A 46 -1.55 14.19 10.04
N VAL A 47 -0.45 13.45 10.00
CA VAL A 47 -0.35 12.29 9.12
C VAL A 47 -1.04 11.10 9.79
N PRO A 48 -1.77 10.26 9.04
CA PRO A 48 -2.46 9.10 9.59
C PRO A 48 -1.56 8.20 10.42
N SER A 49 -2.02 7.84 11.62
CA SER A 49 -1.34 6.90 12.53
C SER A 49 -1.46 5.44 12.10
N ASP A 50 -2.34 5.14 11.15
CA ASP A 50 -2.82 3.78 10.90
C ASP A 50 -2.21 3.16 9.63
N VAL A 51 -1.21 3.83 9.03
CA VAL A 51 -0.42 3.31 7.90
C VAL A 51 1.07 3.28 8.26
N HIS A 52 1.63 2.08 8.23
CA HIS A 52 2.91 1.73 8.81
C HIS A 52 3.89 1.25 7.73
N LEU A 53 5.10 1.82 7.66
CA LEU A 53 6.13 1.44 6.70
C LEU A 53 7.24 0.62 7.38
N PHE A 54 7.50 -0.61 6.97
CA PHE A 54 8.69 -1.33 7.45
C PHE A 54 9.96 -0.60 6.99
N TYR A 55 10.84 -0.28 7.94
CA TYR A 55 12.01 0.59 7.75
C TYR A 55 13.27 -0.05 8.31
N TYR A 56 14.36 -0.01 7.55
CA TYR A 56 15.59 -0.75 7.84
C TYR A 56 16.75 0.22 8.03
N PRO A 57 17.14 0.54 9.28
CA PRO A 57 18.22 1.46 9.60
C PRO A 57 19.58 0.74 9.61
N TRP A 58 19.86 -0.13 8.65
CA TRP A 58 21.02 -1.03 8.71
C TRP A 58 22.08 -0.80 7.63
N TYR A 59 21.86 0.13 6.71
CA TYR A 59 22.79 0.43 5.64
C TYR A 59 23.95 1.27 6.18
N GLY A 60 25.18 1.03 5.71
CA GLY A 60 26.36 1.73 6.19
C GLY A 60 27.32 2.07 5.06
N SER A 61 28.07 3.16 5.20
CA SER A 61 29.10 3.59 4.26
C SER A 61 30.44 3.85 4.98
N PRO A 62 31.57 3.86 4.25
CA PRO A 62 32.86 4.18 4.84
C PRO A 62 32.96 5.56 5.50
N ASP A 63 32.09 6.50 5.12
CA ASP A 63 32.19 7.90 5.56
C ASP A 63 31.96 8.10 7.07
N LEU A 64 31.08 7.30 7.68
CA LEU A 64 30.77 7.40 9.12
C LEU A 64 31.44 6.31 9.96
N TYR A 65 31.43 5.06 9.49
CA TYR A 65 31.88 3.90 10.27
C TYR A 65 33.00 3.10 9.61
N GLY A 66 33.61 3.63 8.54
CA GLY A 66 34.83 3.07 7.93
C GLY A 66 34.62 1.82 7.08
N SER A 67 33.39 1.33 6.91
CA SER A 67 33.07 0.19 6.06
C SER A 67 31.64 0.23 5.53
N TYR A 68 31.41 -0.39 4.37
CA TYR A 68 30.05 -0.66 3.90
C TYR A 68 29.36 -1.71 4.79
N ARG A 69 28.06 -1.50 5.04
CA ARG A 69 27.17 -2.46 5.72
C ARG A 69 25.98 -2.71 4.81
N HIS A 70 25.57 -3.97 4.69
CA HIS A 70 24.46 -4.45 3.84
C HIS A 70 24.66 -4.30 2.32
N TRP A 71 25.21 -3.18 1.84
CA TRP A 71 25.37 -2.93 0.40
C TRP A 71 26.22 -3.98 -0.35
N GLN A 72 27.14 -4.65 0.34
CA GLN A 72 27.99 -5.72 -0.20
C GLN A 72 27.33 -7.12 -0.27
N GLN A 73 26.08 -7.25 0.20
CA GLN A 73 25.36 -8.52 0.21
C GLN A 73 25.32 -9.13 -1.21
N GLY A 74 25.31 -10.46 -1.32
CA GLY A 74 25.43 -11.15 -2.62
C GLY A 74 26.85 -11.18 -3.21
N GLY A 75 27.85 -10.60 -2.52
CA GLY A 75 29.23 -10.54 -2.99
C GLY A 75 29.54 -9.31 -3.86
N HIS A 76 28.71 -8.27 -3.75
CA HIS A 76 28.82 -7.03 -4.51
C HIS A 76 29.86 -6.05 -3.93
N THR A 77 30.34 -5.11 -4.76
CA THR A 77 31.39 -4.14 -4.40
C THR A 77 30.94 -2.67 -4.50
N PRO A 78 30.38 -2.08 -3.42
CA PRO A 78 29.90 -0.69 -3.44
C PRO A 78 31.03 0.33 -3.67
N PRO A 79 30.74 1.57 -4.14
CA PRO A 79 29.40 2.19 -4.14
C PRO A 79 28.53 1.89 -5.35
N ASP A 80 29.14 1.55 -6.50
CA ASP A 80 28.40 1.45 -7.77
C ASP A 80 27.78 0.07 -8.00
N ASP A 81 28.31 -0.97 -7.35
CA ASP A 81 27.81 -2.36 -7.38
C ASP A 81 27.27 -2.76 -6.01
N ILE A 82 25.94 -2.80 -5.83
CA ILE A 82 25.29 -3.09 -4.54
C ILE A 82 24.38 -4.32 -4.60
N GLY A 83 24.19 -5.02 -3.48
CA GLY A 83 23.29 -6.18 -3.35
C GLY A 83 21.81 -5.82 -3.35
N ALA A 84 21.33 -5.16 -4.40
CA ALA A 84 19.94 -4.80 -4.64
C ALA A 84 19.67 -4.68 -6.15
N ASP A 85 18.48 -5.08 -6.59
CA ASP A 85 18.07 -5.00 -7.99
C ASP A 85 17.69 -3.59 -8.45
N PHE A 86 17.40 -2.69 -7.51
CA PHE A 86 17.21 -1.26 -7.73
C PHE A 86 18.34 -0.48 -7.04
N PHE A 87 18.64 0.72 -7.53
CA PHE A 87 19.66 1.59 -6.94
C PHE A 87 19.04 2.80 -6.24
N PRO A 88 19.39 3.13 -4.98
CA PRO A 88 18.84 4.29 -4.28
C PRO A 88 19.24 5.63 -4.91
N THR A 89 18.32 6.59 -4.97
CA THR A 89 18.64 7.98 -5.36
C THR A 89 19.65 8.66 -4.43
N LEU A 90 19.80 8.17 -3.19
CA LEU A 90 20.82 8.64 -2.24
C LEU A 90 22.16 7.90 -2.35
N GLY A 91 22.29 6.97 -3.30
CA GLY A 91 23.43 6.07 -3.44
C GLY A 91 23.52 5.04 -2.32
N ALA A 92 24.68 4.39 -2.18
CA ALA A 92 24.99 3.46 -1.11
C ALA A 92 25.17 4.19 0.25
N TYR A 93 24.07 4.73 0.78
CA TYR A 93 24.03 5.65 1.92
C TYR A 93 24.34 4.97 3.28
N ASP A 94 24.54 5.79 4.32
CA ASP A 94 24.67 5.34 5.71
C ASP A 94 23.42 5.71 6.53
N SER A 95 22.82 4.74 7.20
CA SER A 95 21.64 4.93 8.07
C SER A 95 21.96 5.69 9.34
N GLY A 96 23.24 5.81 9.70
CA GLY A 96 23.74 6.69 10.76
C GLY A 96 23.85 8.17 10.37
N ASP A 97 23.64 8.53 9.10
CA ASP A 97 23.52 9.94 8.69
C ASP A 97 22.10 10.46 9.02
N LEU A 98 21.92 10.77 10.30
CA LEU A 98 20.64 11.17 10.89
C LEU A 98 20.13 12.54 10.44
N THR A 99 21.03 13.38 9.90
CA THR A 99 20.74 14.78 9.56
C THR A 99 20.49 15.01 8.08
N ARG A 100 20.99 14.12 7.21
CA ARG A 100 20.79 14.22 5.76
C ARG A 100 19.99 13.04 5.23
N VAL A 101 20.47 11.81 5.40
CA VAL A 101 19.83 10.61 4.84
C VAL A 101 18.52 10.33 5.55
N VAL A 102 18.55 10.14 6.87
CA VAL A 102 17.33 9.83 7.63
C VAL A 102 16.35 11.00 7.63
N ASP A 103 16.85 12.25 7.61
CA ASP A 103 15.97 13.42 7.49
C ASP A 103 15.24 13.41 6.13
N GLN A 104 15.93 13.10 5.03
CA GLN A 104 15.33 12.94 3.71
C GLN A 104 14.34 11.78 3.67
N HIS A 105 14.64 10.66 4.34
CA HIS A 105 13.71 9.55 4.47
C HIS A 105 12.40 10.00 5.14
N MET A 106 12.46 10.76 6.24
CA MET A 106 11.25 11.26 6.90
C MET A 106 10.43 12.20 6.00
N GLN A 107 11.08 13.01 5.16
CA GLN A 107 10.39 13.82 4.15
C GLN A 107 9.67 12.94 3.10
N TRP A 108 10.27 11.81 2.71
CA TRP A 108 9.63 10.84 1.81
C TRP A 108 8.51 10.04 2.46
N VAL A 109 8.64 9.69 3.74
CA VAL A 109 7.54 9.14 4.54
C VAL A 109 6.36 10.13 4.58
N ARG A 110 6.63 11.42 4.81
CA ARG A 110 5.61 12.47 4.70
C ARG A 110 5.03 12.59 3.29
N ARG A 111 5.86 12.41 2.26
CA ARG A 111 5.41 12.39 0.86
C ARG A 111 4.47 11.22 0.58
N SER A 112 4.72 10.06 1.14
CA SER A 112 3.86 8.88 0.96
C SER A 112 2.53 9.00 1.69
N GLY A 113 2.35 10.00 2.54
CA GLY A 113 1.15 10.16 3.37
C GLY A 113 1.08 9.16 4.53
N ALA A 114 2.02 8.22 4.67
CA ALA A 114 2.09 7.35 5.84
C ALA A 114 2.66 8.11 7.05
N GLY A 115 2.15 7.83 8.25
CA GLY A 115 2.55 8.54 9.47
C GLY A 115 3.48 7.77 10.38
N VAL A 116 3.72 6.49 10.11
CA VAL A 116 4.47 5.59 10.99
C VAL A 116 5.52 4.82 10.21
N ILE A 117 6.76 4.82 10.70
CA ILE A 117 7.77 3.83 10.33
C ILE A 117 7.82 2.74 11.40
N VAL A 118 8.00 1.49 10.99
CA VAL A 118 8.23 0.34 11.86
C VAL A 118 9.69 -0.06 11.69
N THR A 119 10.54 0.40 12.60
CA THR A 119 11.99 0.22 12.47
C THR A 119 12.40 -1.20 12.82
N SER A 120 13.12 -1.87 11.92
CA SER A 120 13.83 -3.13 12.20
C SER A 120 14.77 -2.94 13.39
N TRP A 121 14.74 -3.89 14.32
CA TRP A 121 15.47 -3.81 15.59
C TRP A 121 15.95 -5.19 16.04
N TRP A 122 17.27 -5.33 16.22
CA TRP A 122 17.98 -6.60 16.42
C TRP A 122 18.44 -6.87 17.86
N GLY A 123 17.79 -6.29 18.86
CA GLY A 123 18.16 -6.47 20.26
C GLY A 123 18.84 -5.25 20.88
N GLN A 124 18.89 -5.23 22.21
CA GLN A 124 19.50 -4.13 22.97
C GLN A 124 20.98 -4.00 22.66
N GLY A 125 21.44 -2.78 22.38
CA GLY A 125 22.84 -2.50 22.04
C GLY A 125 23.27 -2.92 20.63
N SER A 126 22.34 -3.43 19.79
CA SER A 126 22.57 -3.67 18.37
C SER A 126 22.94 -2.38 17.61
N TYR A 127 23.39 -2.50 16.36
CA TYR A 127 23.66 -1.33 15.53
C TYR A 127 22.40 -0.46 15.40
N GLU A 128 21.27 -1.11 15.14
CA GLU A 128 19.95 -0.49 14.97
C GLU A 128 19.47 0.17 16.27
N ASP A 129 19.61 -0.49 17.43
CA ASP A 129 19.24 0.09 18.72
C ASP A 129 20.02 1.39 19.03
N ARG A 130 21.30 1.45 18.65
CA ARG A 130 22.11 2.66 18.84
C ARG A 130 21.66 3.84 17.98
N LEU A 131 20.98 3.59 16.86
CA LEU A 131 20.44 4.63 15.99
C LEU A 131 19.06 5.14 16.44
N VAL A 132 18.33 4.40 17.28
CA VAL A 132 16.95 4.74 17.69
C VAL A 132 16.79 6.16 18.24
N PRO A 133 17.65 6.69 19.14
CA PRO A 133 17.50 8.07 19.63
C PRO A 133 17.50 9.10 18.49
N GLY A 134 18.46 8.98 17.57
CA GLY A 134 18.58 9.87 16.42
C GLY A 134 17.46 9.73 15.40
N LEU A 135 17.00 8.49 15.19
CA LEU A 135 15.85 8.19 14.33
C LEU A 135 14.57 8.83 14.88
N LEU A 136 14.34 8.74 16.20
CA LEU A 136 13.21 9.38 16.87
C LEU A 136 13.27 10.91 16.78
N ASP A 137 14.45 11.50 16.95
CA ASP A 137 14.63 12.96 16.79
C ASP A 137 14.33 13.40 15.34
N ALA A 138 14.79 12.63 14.35
CA ALA A 138 14.48 12.89 12.94
C ALA A 138 12.98 12.76 12.67
N ALA A 139 12.35 11.67 13.09
CA ALA A 139 10.92 11.47 12.93
C ALA A 139 10.10 12.59 13.60
N ALA A 140 10.51 13.04 14.80
CA ALA A 140 9.84 14.12 15.53
C ALA A 140 9.83 15.43 14.76
N ARG A 141 10.95 15.83 14.12
CA ARG A 141 11.03 17.04 13.30
C ARG A 141 10.02 17.05 12.15
N HIS A 142 9.70 15.87 11.64
CA HIS A 142 8.79 15.69 10.50
C HIS A 142 7.38 15.27 10.90
N GLY A 143 7.09 15.13 12.20
CA GLY A 143 5.78 14.66 12.68
C GLY A 143 5.48 13.20 12.33
N VAL A 144 6.51 12.41 12.03
CA VAL A 144 6.44 10.96 11.84
C VAL A 144 6.51 10.25 13.20
N ARG A 145 5.94 9.06 13.29
CA ARG A 145 6.01 8.18 14.47
C ARG A 145 6.83 6.93 14.19
N VAL A 146 7.37 6.34 15.24
CA VAL A 146 8.25 5.17 15.19
C VAL A 146 7.66 4.05 16.03
N ALA A 147 7.29 2.95 15.38
CA ALA A 147 7.00 1.66 15.98
C ALA A 147 8.19 0.72 15.78
N PHE A 148 8.18 -0.46 16.40
CA PHE A 148 9.33 -1.37 16.40
C PHE A 148 9.01 -2.71 15.76
N HIS A 149 9.89 -3.18 14.89
CA HIS A 149 9.87 -4.52 14.30
C HIS A 149 10.97 -5.34 14.96
N LEU A 150 10.56 -6.19 15.90
CA LEU A 150 11.46 -7.02 16.69
C LEU A 150 11.90 -8.21 15.83
N GLU A 151 13.17 -8.22 15.47
CA GLU A 151 13.80 -9.20 14.58
C GLU A 151 14.18 -10.50 15.32
N PRO A 152 14.40 -11.62 14.62
CA PRO A 152 14.75 -12.91 15.21
C PRO A 152 16.23 -12.95 15.60
N TYR A 153 16.64 -12.05 16.50
CA TYR A 153 17.99 -12.06 17.05
C TYR A 153 18.28 -13.36 17.82
N GLY A 154 19.57 -13.70 17.93
CA GLY A 154 20.01 -14.95 18.54
C GLY A 154 19.50 -15.11 19.98
N GLY A 155 18.76 -16.19 20.23
CA GLY A 155 18.23 -16.52 21.56
C GLY A 155 16.96 -15.77 21.96
N ARG A 156 16.26 -15.10 21.04
CA ARG A 156 14.98 -14.46 21.32
C ARG A 156 13.94 -15.47 21.84
N THR A 157 13.26 -15.11 22.92
CA THR A 157 12.17 -15.88 23.55
C THR A 157 10.98 -14.96 23.80
N ALA A 158 9.83 -15.52 24.21
CA ALA A 158 8.71 -14.71 24.67
C ALA A 158 9.09 -13.82 25.88
N GLN A 159 9.89 -14.34 26.81
CA GLN A 159 10.34 -13.59 27.98
C GLN A 159 11.30 -12.46 27.62
N SER A 160 12.23 -12.69 26.68
CA SER A 160 13.11 -11.61 26.22
C SER A 160 12.33 -10.55 25.43
N THR A 161 11.34 -10.96 24.63
CA THR A 161 10.44 -10.04 23.93
C THR A 161 9.69 -9.13 24.91
N VAL A 162 9.19 -9.68 26.03
CA VAL A 162 8.61 -8.88 27.12
C VAL A 162 9.61 -7.87 27.69
N ALA A 163 10.85 -8.29 27.93
CA ALA A 163 11.90 -7.43 28.43
C ALA A 163 12.25 -6.31 27.43
N ASP A 164 12.26 -6.62 26.13
CA ASP A 164 12.53 -5.65 25.08
C ASP A 164 11.41 -4.64 24.90
N VAL A 165 10.15 -5.07 24.97
CA VAL A 165 9.00 -4.15 24.95
C VAL A 165 9.11 -3.14 26.09
N ARG A 166 9.45 -3.59 27.30
CA ARG A 166 9.68 -2.70 28.46
C ARG A 166 10.88 -1.79 28.25
N TYR A 167 12.00 -2.34 27.80
CA TYR A 167 13.21 -1.56 27.51
C TYR A 167 12.93 -0.42 26.51
N LEU A 168 12.24 -0.72 25.41
CA LEU A 168 11.91 0.26 24.38
C LEU A 168 10.94 1.34 24.91
N ASP A 169 9.91 0.96 25.67
CA ASP A 169 8.98 1.92 26.27
C ASP A 169 9.65 2.78 27.35
N ASP A 170 10.43 2.19 28.26
CA ASP A 170 11.13 2.90 29.33
C ASP A 170 12.19 3.86 28.77
N ARG A 171 12.96 3.41 27.78
CA ARG A 171 14.09 4.17 27.24
C ARG A 171 13.66 5.24 26.24
N TYR A 172 12.66 4.94 25.41
CA TYR A 172 12.31 5.77 24.26
C TYR A 172 10.86 6.29 24.28
N GLY A 173 10.01 5.75 25.14
CA GLY A 173 8.57 6.03 25.18
C GLY A 173 8.18 7.46 25.60
N SER A 174 9.15 8.26 26.06
CA SER A 174 8.98 9.70 26.32
C SER A 174 9.17 10.57 25.07
N SER A 175 9.73 10.02 24.00
CA SER A 175 9.88 10.74 22.73
C SER A 175 8.51 11.07 22.14
N PRO A 176 8.28 12.29 21.63
CA PRO A 176 7.05 12.64 20.92
C PRO A 176 6.89 11.86 19.61
N ALA A 177 7.95 11.24 19.09
CA ALA A 177 7.92 10.39 17.91
C ALA A 177 7.69 8.91 18.24
N PHE A 178 7.74 8.48 19.50
CA PHE A 178 7.42 7.08 19.83
C PHE A 178 5.95 6.81 19.52
N TYR A 179 5.67 5.82 18.70
CA TYR A 179 4.30 5.52 18.28
C TYR A 179 3.47 5.02 19.46
N ARG A 180 2.28 5.63 19.64
CA ARG A 180 1.25 5.15 20.54
C ARG A 180 -0.11 5.23 19.85
N ASP A 181 -0.89 4.16 19.93
CA ASP A 181 -2.26 4.17 19.41
C ASP A 181 -3.21 4.73 20.47
N ALA A 182 -3.64 5.98 20.27
CA ALA A 182 -4.56 6.68 21.16
C ALA A 182 -5.94 6.02 21.26
N GLN A 183 -6.40 5.34 20.20
CA GLN A 183 -7.69 4.63 20.19
C GLN A 183 -7.60 3.30 20.97
N ARG A 184 -6.39 2.79 21.19
CA ARG A 184 -6.13 1.51 21.85
C ARG A 184 -5.35 1.65 23.14
N GLY A 185 -5.74 2.62 23.97
CA GLY A 185 -5.21 2.80 25.32
C GLY A 185 -3.83 3.46 25.36
N ASN A 186 -3.44 4.19 24.32
CA ASN A 186 -2.15 4.86 24.20
C ASN A 186 -0.95 3.89 24.30
N ARG A 187 -1.14 2.67 23.77
CA ARG A 187 -0.16 1.59 23.79
C ARG A 187 0.83 1.69 22.63
N GLY A 188 2.08 1.31 22.86
CA GLY A 188 3.10 1.19 21.81
C GLY A 188 2.82 0.03 20.85
N ALA A 189 3.35 0.07 19.63
CA ALA A 189 3.19 -1.03 18.66
C ALA A 189 4.52 -1.76 18.42
N PHE A 190 4.46 -3.10 18.52
CA PHE A 190 5.62 -3.98 18.41
C PHE A 190 5.30 -5.16 17.49
N TYR A 191 5.92 -5.19 16.31
CA TYR A 191 5.75 -6.26 15.33
C TYR A 191 6.78 -7.34 15.60
N VAL A 192 6.38 -8.59 15.79
CA VAL A 192 7.32 -9.70 16.04
C VAL A 192 7.55 -10.44 14.73
N PHE A 193 8.70 -10.27 14.09
CA PHE A 193 9.08 -11.02 12.89
C PHE A 193 9.34 -12.49 13.24
N ASN A 194 8.98 -13.44 12.39
CA ASN A 194 9.06 -14.88 12.64
C ASN A 194 8.47 -15.29 14.00
N SER A 195 7.29 -14.77 14.35
CA SER A 195 6.66 -15.06 15.65
C SER A 195 6.36 -16.55 15.87
N LEU A 196 6.29 -17.36 14.80
CA LEU A 196 6.03 -18.79 14.87
C LEU A 196 7.24 -19.63 15.32
N ASP A 197 8.43 -19.03 15.42
CA ASP A 197 9.64 -19.72 15.92
C ASP A 197 9.60 -19.97 17.43
N VAL A 198 8.76 -19.22 18.15
CA VAL A 198 8.52 -19.42 19.58
C VAL A 198 7.17 -20.11 19.77
N ALA A 199 7.18 -21.21 20.52
CA ALA A 199 6.00 -22.05 20.70
C ALA A 199 4.99 -21.50 21.72
N ASP A 200 5.48 -20.86 22.78
CA ASP A 200 4.67 -20.35 23.88
C ASP A 200 4.89 -18.84 24.06
N TRP A 201 3.82 -18.09 23.87
CA TRP A 201 3.79 -16.64 24.00
C TRP A 201 3.05 -16.15 25.24
N THR A 202 2.68 -17.03 26.18
CA THR A 202 2.03 -16.67 27.46
C THR A 202 2.71 -15.50 28.18
N PRO A 203 4.06 -15.39 28.23
CA PRO A 203 4.71 -14.24 28.87
C PRO A 203 4.28 -12.87 28.34
N LEU A 204 3.83 -12.74 27.08
CA LEU A 204 3.38 -11.45 26.51
C LEU A 204 2.22 -10.83 27.26
N ASP A 205 1.44 -11.63 28.01
CA ASP A 205 0.37 -11.12 28.86
C ASP A 205 0.87 -10.04 29.84
N ALA A 206 2.15 -10.07 30.22
CA ALA A 206 2.78 -9.11 31.13
C ALA A 206 3.05 -7.71 30.55
N VAL A 207 2.78 -7.49 29.25
CA VAL A 207 2.95 -6.20 28.56
C VAL A 207 1.72 -5.80 27.73
N ARG A 208 0.60 -6.51 27.82
CA ARG A 208 -0.63 -6.19 27.05
C ARG A 208 -1.20 -4.80 27.35
N ASP A 209 -0.99 -4.30 28.58
CA ASP A 209 -1.50 -3.00 29.00
C ASP A 209 -0.68 -1.83 28.44
N THR A 210 0.58 -2.07 28.05
CA THR A 210 1.49 -1.03 27.54
C THR A 210 1.81 -1.19 26.06
N GLY A 211 1.67 -2.40 25.50
CA GLY A 211 2.03 -2.73 24.13
C GLY A 211 0.95 -3.50 23.36
N ILE A 212 0.80 -3.14 22.09
CA ILE A 212 0.12 -3.92 21.05
C ILE A 212 1.22 -4.73 20.34
N VAL A 213 1.39 -5.97 20.78
CA VAL A 213 2.36 -6.90 20.17
C VAL A 213 1.66 -7.66 19.04
N LEU A 214 2.18 -7.60 17.82
CA LEU A 214 1.60 -8.22 16.62
C LEU A 214 2.36 -9.47 16.20
N ALA A 215 1.63 -10.55 15.93
CA ALA A 215 2.19 -11.79 15.38
C ALA A 215 2.24 -11.75 13.85
N GLN A 216 3.35 -12.22 13.27
CA GLN A 216 3.46 -12.45 11.84
C GLN A 216 2.85 -13.81 11.48
N THR A 217 1.56 -13.84 11.17
CA THR A 217 0.87 -15.11 10.84
C THR A 217 -0.50 -14.86 10.24
N THR A 218 -1.05 -15.85 9.55
CA THR A 218 -2.49 -15.96 9.27
C THR A 218 -3.15 -17.11 10.05
N ASP A 219 -2.35 -17.90 10.80
CA ASP A 219 -2.83 -18.96 11.69
C ASP A 219 -3.36 -18.35 12.99
N MET A 220 -4.68 -18.16 13.03
CA MET A 220 -5.42 -17.62 14.18
C MET A 220 -5.33 -18.49 15.44
N SER A 221 -4.86 -19.75 15.35
CA SER A 221 -4.61 -20.57 16.54
C SER A 221 -3.36 -20.16 17.31
N LYS A 222 -2.51 -19.31 16.71
CA LYS A 222 -1.19 -18.92 17.26
C LYS A 222 -1.17 -17.52 17.88
N VAL A 223 -2.32 -16.85 17.97
CA VAL A 223 -2.38 -15.41 18.31
C VAL A 223 -3.01 -15.11 19.68
N ALA A 224 -3.29 -16.14 20.49
CA ALA A 224 -4.00 -15.99 21.77
C ALA A 224 -3.37 -14.96 22.74
N HIS A 225 -2.03 -14.83 22.71
CA HIS A 225 -1.27 -13.92 23.57
C HIS A 225 -0.87 -12.59 22.92
N PHE A 226 -1.27 -12.36 21.67
CA PHE A 226 -0.94 -11.16 20.91
C PHE A 226 -2.06 -10.13 20.99
N GLY A 227 -1.70 -8.87 20.71
CA GLY A 227 -2.64 -7.76 20.52
C GLY A 227 -3.03 -7.51 19.07
N GLY A 228 -2.39 -8.20 18.11
CA GLY A 228 -2.66 -8.03 16.70
C GLY A 228 -1.99 -9.07 15.80
N ILE A 229 -2.26 -8.96 14.50
CA ILE A 229 -1.84 -9.88 13.45
C ILE A 229 -1.39 -9.07 12.24
N TYR A 230 -0.26 -9.44 11.62
CA TYR A 230 0.22 -8.91 10.34
C TYR A 230 0.80 -10.01 9.46
N THR A 231 1.03 -9.74 8.16
CA THR A 231 1.44 -10.78 7.18
C THR A 231 2.89 -10.66 6.71
N TYR A 232 3.44 -9.45 6.63
CA TYR A 232 4.75 -9.06 6.09
C TYR A 232 4.98 -9.42 4.61
N ASP A 233 4.87 -10.69 4.28
CA ASP A 233 5.23 -11.28 2.98
C ASP A 233 4.33 -10.75 1.85
N VAL A 234 4.94 -10.00 0.92
CA VAL A 234 4.26 -9.37 -0.22
C VAL A 234 3.79 -10.37 -1.28
N ILE A 235 4.47 -11.52 -1.40
CA ILE A 235 4.12 -12.57 -2.38
C ILE A 235 2.88 -13.29 -1.87
N ALA A 236 2.91 -13.77 -0.62
CA ALA A 236 1.77 -14.44 0.00
C ALA A 236 0.55 -13.52 0.12
N SER A 237 0.78 -12.21 0.34
CA SER A 237 -0.26 -11.20 0.46
C SER A 237 -0.91 -10.84 -0.87
N SER A 238 -0.23 -11.07 -2.01
CA SER A 238 -0.72 -10.68 -3.35
C SER A 238 -2.09 -11.27 -3.71
N ALA A 239 -2.38 -12.50 -3.26
CA ALA A 239 -3.66 -13.17 -3.50
C ALA A 239 -4.67 -13.00 -2.34
N ALA A 240 -4.28 -12.37 -1.23
CA ALA A 240 -5.09 -12.14 -0.02
C ALA A 240 -5.90 -13.36 0.46
N ILE A 241 -5.34 -14.56 0.27
CA ILE A 241 -6.04 -15.81 0.56
C ILE A 241 -6.28 -15.92 2.06
N GLY A 242 -7.55 -16.14 2.44
CA GLY A 242 -7.95 -16.34 3.83
C GLY A 242 -8.02 -15.06 4.67
N TRP A 243 -7.68 -13.89 4.12
CA TRP A 243 -7.68 -12.61 4.86
C TRP A 243 -9.03 -12.29 5.49
N LYS A 244 -10.14 -12.67 4.83
CA LYS A 244 -11.48 -12.46 5.38
C LYS A 244 -11.65 -13.16 6.73
N GLY A 245 -11.17 -14.41 6.85
CA GLY A 245 -11.25 -15.16 8.10
C GLY A 245 -10.40 -14.53 9.20
N VAL A 246 -9.19 -14.08 8.85
CA VAL A 246 -8.29 -13.39 9.79
C VAL A 246 -8.89 -12.07 10.28
N ALA A 247 -9.45 -11.26 9.37
CA ALA A 247 -10.09 -10.00 9.70
C ALA A 247 -11.33 -10.19 10.59
N ASP A 248 -12.18 -11.18 10.28
CA ASP A 248 -13.37 -11.49 11.08
C ASP A 248 -12.98 -11.99 12.48
N HIS A 249 -11.94 -12.83 12.58
CA HIS A 249 -11.40 -13.28 13.86
C HIS A 249 -10.79 -12.14 14.67
N ALA A 250 -10.01 -11.27 14.04
CA ALA A 250 -9.39 -10.13 14.70
C ALA A 250 -10.46 -9.21 15.33
N ARG A 251 -11.50 -8.87 14.56
CA ARG A 251 -12.65 -8.09 15.06
C ARG A 251 -13.37 -8.77 16.21
N ALA A 252 -13.63 -10.07 16.10
CA ALA A 252 -14.33 -10.84 17.13
C ALA A 252 -13.54 -10.92 18.45
N ASN A 253 -12.21 -10.79 18.39
CA ASN A 253 -11.32 -10.93 19.55
C ASN A 253 -10.62 -9.62 19.96
N GLY A 254 -11.02 -8.48 19.37
CA GLY A 254 -10.43 -7.17 19.68
C GLY A 254 -8.94 -7.04 19.31
N LEU A 255 -8.47 -7.87 18.37
CA LEU A 255 -7.10 -7.81 17.86
C LEU A 255 -6.99 -6.75 16.77
N VAL A 256 -5.82 -6.13 16.66
CA VAL A 256 -5.46 -5.32 15.49
C VAL A 256 -5.23 -6.21 14.29
N TRP A 257 -5.94 -5.96 13.19
CA TRP A 257 -5.60 -6.51 11.88
C TRP A 257 -4.79 -5.50 11.06
N ALA A 258 -3.55 -5.87 10.72
CA ALA A 258 -2.60 -5.05 9.97
C ALA A 258 -2.05 -5.81 8.74
N PRO A 259 -2.86 -6.07 7.69
CA PRO A 259 -2.38 -6.72 6.47
C PRO A 259 -1.18 -5.95 5.88
N SER A 260 -0.22 -6.69 5.33
CA SER A 260 0.95 -6.11 4.68
C SER A 260 0.77 -6.08 3.16
N VAL A 261 1.07 -4.93 2.56
CA VAL A 261 1.04 -4.72 1.10
C VAL A 261 2.42 -4.29 0.60
N GLY A 262 2.77 -4.59 -0.66
CA GLY A 262 4.06 -4.18 -1.22
C GLY A 262 4.05 -3.99 -2.74
N PRO A 263 5.02 -3.24 -3.29
CA PRO A 263 5.04 -2.91 -4.71
C PRO A 263 5.48 -4.08 -5.60
N GLY A 264 6.24 -5.02 -5.06
CA GLY A 264 6.79 -6.20 -5.74
C GLY A 264 7.84 -6.90 -4.86
N TYR A 265 8.50 -7.91 -5.42
CA TYR A 265 9.58 -8.66 -4.77
C TYR A 265 10.57 -9.20 -5.81
N LEU A 266 11.86 -8.92 -5.60
CA LEU A 266 12.97 -9.47 -6.38
C LEU A 266 14.25 -9.36 -5.54
N ASP A 267 14.89 -10.48 -5.25
CA ASP A 267 16.06 -10.57 -4.37
C ASP A 267 17.30 -11.21 -5.00
N ASP A 268 17.27 -11.43 -6.32
CA ASP A 268 18.27 -12.22 -7.05
C ASP A 268 19.69 -11.66 -6.91
N ARG A 269 19.86 -10.32 -6.87
CA ARG A 269 21.19 -9.71 -6.64
C ARG A 269 21.68 -9.90 -5.21
N ALA A 270 20.79 -9.74 -4.23
CA ALA A 270 21.18 -9.86 -2.83
C ALA A 270 21.45 -11.31 -2.42
N VAL A 271 20.73 -12.27 -3.01
CA VAL A 271 20.83 -13.70 -2.70
C VAL A 271 21.00 -14.51 -3.99
N PRO A 272 22.20 -14.51 -4.59
CA PRO A 272 22.44 -15.23 -5.84
C PRO A 272 22.09 -16.71 -5.74
N GLY A 273 21.27 -17.18 -6.68
CA GLY A 273 20.81 -18.57 -6.72
C GLY A 273 19.64 -18.88 -5.80
N ASN A 274 18.99 -17.87 -5.22
CA ASN A 274 17.72 -18.07 -4.55
C ASN A 274 16.64 -18.56 -5.54
N THR A 275 15.60 -19.19 -4.98
CA THR A 275 14.45 -19.74 -5.73
C THR A 275 13.13 -19.13 -5.26
N SER A 276 13.20 -18.04 -4.49
CA SER A 276 12.03 -17.24 -4.12
C SER A 276 11.30 -16.79 -5.39
N PRO A 277 9.95 -16.90 -5.44
CA PRO A 277 9.21 -16.39 -6.57
C PRO A 277 9.36 -14.87 -6.69
N THR A 278 9.63 -14.38 -7.90
CA THR A 278 9.54 -12.94 -8.20
C THR A 278 8.08 -12.50 -8.24
N LEU A 279 7.81 -11.33 -7.67
CA LEU A 279 6.55 -10.61 -7.84
C LEU A 279 6.85 -9.30 -8.57
N ASP A 280 6.57 -9.28 -9.87
CA ASP A 280 6.79 -8.11 -10.73
C ASP A 280 5.95 -6.92 -10.25
N ARG A 281 6.48 -5.69 -10.38
CA ARG A 281 5.75 -4.48 -10.00
C ARG A 281 4.64 -4.10 -10.99
N ALA A 282 4.73 -4.59 -12.23
CA ALA A 282 3.81 -4.42 -13.34
C ALA A 282 3.41 -2.95 -13.55
N ASP A 283 4.40 -2.06 -13.65
CA ASP A 283 4.24 -0.60 -13.73
C ASP A 283 3.33 -0.02 -12.63
N GLY A 284 3.27 -0.68 -11.47
CA GLY A 284 2.47 -0.30 -10.33
C GLY A 284 1.13 -1.02 -10.17
N ALA A 285 0.71 -1.82 -11.15
CA ALA A 285 -0.54 -2.58 -11.09
C ALA A 285 -0.55 -3.59 -9.94
N THR A 286 0.60 -4.19 -9.62
CA THR A 286 0.75 -5.11 -8.48
C THR A 286 0.49 -4.41 -7.16
N TYR A 287 1.08 -3.23 -6.94
CA TYR A 287 0.89 -2.49 -5.69
C TYR A 287 -0.57 -2.10 -5.48
N ASP A 288 -1.23 -1.65 -6.55
CA ASP A 288 -2.64 -1.30 -6.53
C ASP A 288 -3.54 -2.51 -6.23
N LEU A 289 -3.20 -3.68 -6.76
CA LEU A 289 -3.92 -4.89 -6.46
C LEU A 289 -3.80 -5.24 -4.97
N GLN A 290 -2.61 -5.15 -4.39
CA GLN A 290 -2.42 -5.43 -2.97
C GLN A 290 -3.22 -4.47 -2.08
N TRP A 291 -3.22 -3.18 -2.39
CA TRP A 291 -4.03 -2.20 -1.67
C TRP A 291 -5.54 -2.44 -1.82
N ARG A 292 -6.04 -2.71 -3.02
CA ARG A 292 -7.44 -3.07 -3.22
C ARG A 292 -7.81 -4.31 -2.43
N ASN A 293 -6.94 -5.32 -2.44
CA ASN A 293 -7.14 -6.53 -1.65
C ASN A 293 -7.11 -6.25 -0.13
N ALA A 294 -6.34 -5.30 0.36
CA ALA A 294 -6.37 -4.92 1.77
C ALA A 294 -7.68 -4.21 2.18
N LEU A 295 -8.32 -3.49 1.26
CA LEU A 295 -9.52 -2.68 1.54
C LEU A 295 -10.84 -3.35 1.15
N SER A 296 -10.78 -4.38 0.29
CA SER A 296 -11.94 -5.06 -0.29
C SER A 296 -12.82 -5.75 0.77
N PRO A 297 -14.16 -5.55 0.76
CA PRO A 297 -15.08 -6.30 1.62
C PRO A 297 -14.98 -7.83 1.47
N GLU A 298 -14.64 -8.31 0.27
CA GLU A 298 -14.50 -9.73 -0.05
C GLU A 298 -13.33 -10.40 0.69
N THR A 299 -12.26 -9.65 0.95
CA THR A 299 -11.05 -10.10 1.65
C THR A 299 -11.03 -9.68 3.12
N GLY A 300 -12.11 -9.09 3.62
CA GLY A 300 -12.24 -8.74 5.03
C GLY A 300 -12.74 -7.33 5.28
N GLY A 301 -12.69 -6.43 4.30
CA GLY A 301 -13.04 -5.01 4.43
C GLY A 301 -11.94 -4.21 5.12
N LYS A 302 -12.21 -2.92 5.36
CA LYS A 302 -11.25 -1.98 5.96
C LYS A 302 -10.57 -2.57 7.21
N PRO A 303 -9.23 -2.68 7.23
CA PRO A 303 -8.47 -3.17 8.39
C PRO A 303 -8.29 -2.06 9.43
N ASP A 304 -7.77 -2.42 10.60
CA ASP A 304 -7.44 -1.43 11.64
C ASP A 304 -6.24 -0.59 11.22
N TRP A 305 -5.18 -1.26 10.76
CA TRP A 305 -3.98 -0.63 10.20
C TRP A 305 -3.65 -1.25 8.83
N VAL A 306 -2.80 -0.58 8.05
CA VAL A 306 -2.13 -1.20 6.89
C VAL A 306 -0.63 -1.10 7.10
N SER A 307 0.08 -2.22 6.94
CA SER A 307 1.53 -2.22 6.90
C SER A 307 2.03 -2.31 5.46
N ILE A 308 3.15 -1.66 5.15
CA ILE A 308 3.74 -1.64 3.81
C ILE A 308 5.13 -2.24 3.91
N THR A 309 5.33 -3.33 3.17
CA THR A 309 6.62 -4.00 2.98
C THR A 309 7.14 -3.57 1.60
N SER A 310 8.02 -2.58 1.51
CA SER A 310 8.71 -1.86 2.59
C SER A 310 9.00 -0.40 2.21
N PHE A 311 9.46 0.43 3.15
CA PHE A 311 10.11 1.69 2.81
C PHE A 311 11.41 1.42 2.04
N ASN A 312 12.37 0.71 2.64
CA ASN A 312 13.73 0.60 2.11
C ASN A 312 14.39 -0.78 2.29
N GLU A 313 13.64 -1.88 2.20
CA GLU A 313 14.25 -3.20 2.05
C GLU A 313 14.76 -3.37 0.61
N TRP A 314 15.94 -2.84 0.34
CA TRP A 314 16.54 -2.84 -1.00
C TRP A 314 16.91 -4.24 -1.47
N HIS A 315 17.31 -5.12 -0.55
CA HIS A 315 17.76 -6.48 -0.88
C HIS A 315 16.66 -7.35 -1.46
N GLU A 316 15.41 -7.13 -1.03
CA GLU A 316 14.24 -7.88 -1.50
C GLU A 316 13.47 -7.18 -2.62
N GLY A 317 13.93 -6.00 -3.06
CA GLY A 317 13.28 -5.24 -4.11
C GLY A 317 11.84 -4.81 -3.76
N SER A 318 11.46 -4.81 -2.48
CA SER A 318 10.13 -4.44 -1.98
C SER A 318 10.00 -2.95 -1.62
N THR A 319 11.08 -2.19 -1.77
CA THR A 319 11.18 -0.77 -1.41
C THR A 319 10.21 0.16 -2.17
N ILE A 320 9.69 1.18 -1.48
CA ILE A 320 9.02 2.34 -2.08
C ILE A 320 9.88 3.62 -2.02
N GLU A 321 11.05 3.56 -1.40
CA GLU A 321 12.05 4.62 -1.43
C GLU A 321 12.45 4.94 -2.87
N PRO A 322 12.75 6.21 -3.22
CA PRO A 322 13.07 6.54 -4.59
C PRO A 322 14.30 5.83 -5.14
N ALA A 323 14.09 5.10 -6.23
CA ALA A 323 15.13 4.44 -7.02
C ALA A 323 15.60 5.37 -8.15
N ASP A 324 16.93 5.48 -8.32
CA ASP A 324 17.58 6.34 -9.31
C ASP A 324 17.15 5.97 -10.74
N SER A 325 16.71 6.97 -11.50
CA SER A 325 16.34 6.79 -12.91
C SER A 325 17.54 6.66 -13.85
N THR A 326 18.74 6.97 -13.36
CA THR A 326 20.02 6.92 -14.06
C THR A 326 21.10 6.21 -13.23
N PRO A 327 20.86 4.95 -12.82
CA PRO A 327 21.77 4.25 -11.90
C PRO A 327 23.14 3.95 -12.56
N PRO A 328 24.17 3.60 -11.77
CA PRO A 328 25.49 3.27 -12.31
C PRO A 328 25.42 2.24 -13.44
N ALA A 329 26.05 2.58 -14.57
CA ALA A 329 26.00 1.77 -15.78
C ALA A 329 26.76 0.45 -15.61
N GLY A 330 26.30 -0.60 -16.30
CA GLY A 330 27.01 -1.90 -16.34
C GLY A 330 26.59 -2.91 -15.27
N HIS A 331 25.66 -2.58 -14.38
CA HIS A 331 25.21 -3.45 -13.28
C HIS A 331 23.80 -4.03 -13.47
N GLY A 332 23.06 -3.59 -14.50
CA GLY A 332 21.75 -4.14 -14.85
C GLY A 332 20.62 -3.74 -13.90
N TYR A 333 20.76 -2.64 -13.16
CA TYR A 333 19.73 -2.16 -12.24
C TYR A 333 18.40 -1.91 -12.94
N LEU A 334 17.32 -2.28 -12.25
CA LEU A 334 15.98 -1.87 -12.56
C LEU A 334 15.73 -0.44 -12.07
N THR A 335 14.80 0.25 -12.73
CA THR A 335 14.33 1.57 -12.34
C THR A 335 12.81 1.56 -12.22
N TYR A 336 12.21 2.69 -11.84
CA TYR A 336 10.76 2.84 -11.83
C TYR A 336 10.19 3.34 -13.16
N GLU A 337 10.98 3.36 -14.23
CA GLU A 337 10.54 3.77 -15.57
C GLU A 337 9.25 3.04 -15.98
N GLY A 338 8.23 3.79 -16.40
CA GLY A 338 6.92 3.26 -16.77
C GLY A 338 5.91 3.20 -15.62
N ALA A 339 6.35 3.21 -14.35
CA ALA A 339 5.46 3.10 -13.21
C ALA A 339 4.41 4.22 -13.19
N TYR A 340 3.14 3.83 -13.25
CA TYR A 340 1.99 4.75 -13.36
C TYR A 340 2.11 5.75 -14.52
N GLY A 341 2.76 5.35 -15.61
CA GLY A 341 2.97 6.17 -16.81
C GLY A 341 4.04 7.26 -16.66
N ARG A 342 4.89 7.17 -15.63
CA ARG A 342 5.95 8.15 -15.36
C ARG A 342 7.29 7.71 -15.94
N THR A 343 8.14 8.68 -16.26
CA THR A 343 9.46 8.44 -16.87
C THR A 343 10.54 9.33 -16.24
N GLY A 344 11.80 8.90 -16.34
CA GLY A 344 12.98 9.59 -15.81
C GLY A 344 12.84 9.93 -14.32
N GLN A 345 13.31 11.11 -13.92
CA GLN A 345 13.25 11.57 -12.53
C GLN A 345 11.84 11.60 -11.93
N ALA A 346 10.80 11.78 -12.76
CA ALA A 346 9.42 11.76 -12.26
C ALA A 346 8.99 10.36 -11.78
N ALA A 347 9.60 9.30 -12.33
CA ALA A 347 9.33 7.92 -11.98
C ALA A 347 9.95 7.52 -10.64
N GLU A 348 11.06 8.12 -10.22
CA GLU A 348 11.79 7.77 -8.99
C GLU A 348 10.88 7.83 -7.75
N THR A 349 9.91 8.74 -7.74
CA THR A 349 9.00 8.93 -6.60
C THR A 349 7.59 8.35 -6.81
N ALA A 350 7.40 7.54 -7.86
CA ALA A 350 6.10 7.04 -8.28
C ALA A 350 5.40 6.21 -7.18
N TYR A 351 6.13 5.35 -6.48
CA TYR A 351 5.55 4.51 -5.41
C TYR A 351 5.20 5.31 -4.16
N LEU A 352 5.99 6.32 -3.78
CA LEU A 352 5.60 7.23 -2.69
C LEU A 352 4.28 7.94 -3.02
N ASP A 353 4.17 8.50 -4.22
CA ASP A 353 2.95 9.22 -4.62
C ASP A 353 1.75 8.28 -4.70
N ARG A 354 1.95 7.02 -5.12
CA ARG A 354 0.87 6.03 -5.11
C ARG A 354 0.49 5.58 -3.70
N THR A 355 1.45 5.45 -2.78
CA THR A 355 1.15 5.21 -1.37
C THR A 355 0.26 6.32 -0.83
N ARG A 356 0.53 7.60 -1.15
CA ARG A 356 -0.33 8.72 -0.73
C ARG A 356 -1.76 8.56 -1.22
N TYR A 357 -1.93 8.25 -2.50
CA TYR A 357 -3.25 7.99 -3.07
C TYR A 357 -4.02 6.93 -2.26
N TRP A 358 -3.38 5.81 -1.93
CA TRP A 358 -4.02 4.73 -1.18
C TRP A 358 -4.25 5.04 0.30
N VAL A 359 -3.35 5.77 0.94
CA VAL A 359 -3.54 6.28 2.30
C VAL A 359 -4.78 7.18 2.36
N GLU A 360 -4.94 8.05 1.37
CA GLU A 360 -6.09 8.94 1.25
C GLU A 360 -7.39 8.14 1.07
N GLN A 361 -7.38 7.06 0.27
CA GLN A 361 -8.53 6.14 0.15
C GLN A 361 -8.84 5.43 1.48
N PHE A 362 -7.82 4.89 2.14
CA PHE A 362 -7.97 4.16 3.40
C PHE A 362 -8.54 5.02 4.52
N THR A 363 -8.05 6.25 4.62
CA THR A 363 -8.45 7.21 5.68
C THR A 363 -9.74 7.93 5.36
N GLY A 364 -10.24 7.84 4.11
CA GLY A 364 -11.36 8.66 3.65
C GLY A 364 -11.02 10.16 3.60
N SER A 365 -9.73 10.51 3.62
CA SER A 365 -9.24 11.89 3.51
C SER A 365 -8.96 12.29 2.06
N ALA A 366 -9.07 11.33 1.13
CA ALA A 366 -9.11 11.63 -0.30
C ALA A 366 -10.22 12.64 -0.57
N PRO A 367 -9.95 13.77 -1.24
CA PRO A 367 -11.02 14.40 -2.01
C PRO A 367 -11.56 13.32 -2.96
N PRO A 368 -12.89 13.18 -3.14
CA PRO A 368 -13.43 12.17 -4.02
C PRO A 368 -12.71 12.29 -5.36
N VAL A 369 -11.92 11.27 -5.70
CA VAL A 369 -11.27 11.20 -7.01
C VAL A 369 -12.42 11.32 -7.98
N PRO A 370 -12.44 12.33 -8.88
CA PRO A 370 -13.43 12.35 -9.92
C PRO A 370 -13.34 10.99 -10.60
N ASN A 371 -14.38 10.18 -10.46
CA ASN A 371 -14.57 8.95 -11.22
C ASN A 371 -15.54 9.34 -12.32
N PRO A 372 -15.09 10.15 -13.31
CA PRO A 372 -15.97 10.58 -14.37
C PRO A 372 -16.44 9.34 -15.11
N ASP A 373 -17.66 9.42 -15.61
CA ASP A 373 -18.13 8.44 -16.57
C ASP A 373 -17.20 8.47 -17.79
N LEU A 374 -16.45 7.40 -17.99
CA LEU A 374 -15.54 7.20 -19.12
C LEU A 374 -16.32 7.12 -20.45
N ALA A 375 -17.58 6.68 -20.39
CA ALA A 375 -18.49 6.72 -21.51
C ALA A 375 -19.17 8.09 -21.63
N GLY A 376 -19.06 9.01 -20.69
CA GLY A 376 -19.73 10.32 -20.73
C GLY A 376 -19.49 11.07 -22.04
N GLY A 377 -20.56 11.42 -22.74
CA GLY A 377 -20.51 12.09 -24.05
C GLY A 377 -20.03 11.21 -25.22
N ARG A 378 -19.80 9.90 -25.01
CA ARG A 378 -19.47 8.94 -26.05
C ARG A 378 -20.74 8.37 -26.67
N VAL A 379 -20.69 8.12 -27.97
CA VAL A 379 -21.83 7.58 -28.71
C VAL A 379 -21.83 6.05 -28.63
N PHE A 380 -22.93 5.49 -28.16
CA PHE A 380 -23.16 4.06 -28.23
C PHE A 380 -23.69 3.65 -29.62
N THR A 381 -23.13 2.56 -30.14
CA THR A 381 -23.54 1.92 -31.39
C THR A 381 -24.17 0.58 -31.10
N ALA A 382 -25.33 0.34 -31.71
CA ALA A 382 -26.06 -0.90 -31.57
C ALA A 382 -26.17 -1.63 -32.90
N ARG A 383 -26.25 -2.96 -32.84
CA ARG A 383 -26.47 -3.78 -34.05
C ARG A 383 -27.85 -3.57 -34.68
N SER A 384 -28.86 -3.32 -33.86
CA SER A 384 -30.23 -3.05 -34.30
C SER A 384 -30.91 -2.10 -33.33
N ASN A 385 -31.94 -1.41 -33.83
CA ASN A 385 -32.75 -0.47 -33.07
C ASN A 385 -34.18 -0.49 -33.60
N VAL A 386 -35.16 -0.17 -32.76
CA VAL A 386 -36.49 0.23 -33.23
C VAL A 386 -36.54 1.75 -33.51
N PRO A 387 -37.45 2.25 -34.36
CA PRO A 387 -37.54 3.69 -34.67
C PRO A 387 -37.68 4.54 -33.40
N GLY A 388 -36.86 5.57 -33.27
CA GLY A 388 -36.86 6.48 -32.11
C GLY A 388 -36.03 6.02 -30.90
N HIS A 389 -35.55 4.76 -30.88
CA HIS A 389 -34.83 4.16 -29.75
C HIS A 389 -33.43 3.68 -30.14
N ALA A 390 -32.62 4.59 -30.68
CA ALA A 390 -31.30 4.26 -31.23
C ALA A 390 -30.23 4.15 -30.13
N GLY A 391 -29.11 3.47 -30.45
CA GLY A 391 -27.96 3.32 -29.55
C GLY A 391 -27.50 4.59 -28.82
N PRO A 392 -27.46 5.78 -29.46
CA PRO A 392 -27.09 7.02 -28.79
C PRO A 392 -27.96 7.40 -27.58
N ASN A 393 -29.23 6.96 -27.54
CA ASN A 393 -30.14 7.19 -26.42
C ASN A 393 -29.75 6.42 -25.15
N ALA A 394 -28.71 5.59 -25.18
CA ALA A 394 -28.21 4.88 -24.02
C ALA A 394 -27.20 5.70 -23.19
N ASN A 395 -26.93 6.94 -23.58
CA ASN A 395 -25.93 7.81 -22.94
C ASN A 395 -26.13 9.29 -23.35
N ASP A 396 -27.37 9.71 -23.54
CA ASP A 396 -27.72 11.08 -23.93
C ASP A 396 -27.97 11.99 -22.71
N GLY A 397 -27.96 11.44 -21.50
CA GLY A 397 -28.19 12.14 -20.25
C GLY A 397 -29.69 12.30 -19.92
N ASP A 398 -30.59 11.69 -20.70
CA ASP A 398 -32.03 11.68 -20.47
C ASP A 398 -32.51 10.27 -20.14
N ALA A 399 -32.69 10.00 -18.84
CA ALA A 399 -33.22 8.71 -18.38
C ALA A 399 -34.67 8.41 -18.83
N GLY A 400 -35.35 9.35 -19.49
CA GLY A 400 -36.65 9.13 -20.14
C GLY A 400 -36.56 8.56 -21.56
N THR A 401 -35.43 8.74 -22.25
CA THR A 401 -35.15 8.09 -23.53
C THR A 401 -34.46 6.73 -23.28
N TYR A 402 -34.36 5.91 -24.32
CA TYR A 402 -33.65 4.64 -24.24
C TYR A 402 -33.30 4.10 -25.62
N TRP A 403 -32.24 3.30 -25.65
CA TRP A 403 -31.98 2.34 -26.71
C TRP A 403 -32.89 1.12 -26.55
N GLU A 404 -33.47 0.64 -27.65
CA GLU A 404 -34.18 -0.64 -27.72
C GLU A 404 -33.81 -1.41 -28.99
N SER A 405 -33.36 -2.65 -28.82
CA SER A 405 -33.02 -3.53 -29.94
C SER A 405 -34.25 -3.98 -30.73
N ALA A 406 -34.04 -4.49 -31.95
CA ALA A 406 -35.09 -5.19 -32.68
C ALA A 406 -35.67 -6.38 -31.87
N HIS A 407 -36.98 -6.56 -31.95
CA HIS A 407 -37.71 -7.54 -31.14
C HIS A 407 -37.37 -8.98 -31.54
N ASN A 408 -37.30 -9.87 -30.54
CA ASN A 408 -37.07 -11.31 -30.70
C ASN A 408 -35.74 -11.69 -31.41
N LEU A 409 -34.76 -10.79 -31.45
CA LEU A 409 -33.47 -11.00 -32.13
C LEU A 409 -32.27 -11.08 -31.20
N PHE A 410 -32.45 -11.48 -29.93
CA PHE A 410 -31.31 -11.74 -29.04
C PHE A 410 -30.32 -12.75 -29.67
N PRO A 411 -29.00 -12.61 -29.46
CA PRO A 411 -28.33 -11.58 -28.66
C PRO A 411 -28.17 -10.25 -29.40
N GLN A 412 -28.25 -9.14 -28.66
CA GLN A 412 -28.15 -7.79 -29.20
C GLN A 412 -27.03 -7.00 -28.50
N PRO A 413 -25.96 -6.61 -29.23
CA PRO A 413 -24.86 -5.86 -28.67
C PRO A 413 -25.10 -4.35 -28.74
N LEU A 414 -24.69 -3.67 -27.66
CA LEU A 414 -24.57 -2.23 -27.52
C LEU A 414 -23.11 -1.92 -27.17
N THR A 415 -22.43 -1.10 -27.99
CA THR A 415 -20.97 -0.94 -27.97
C THR A 415 -20.57 0.53 -27.85
N VAL A 416 -19.54 0.83 -27.07
CA VAL A 416 -18.92 2.15 -26.95
C VAL A 416 -17.41 2.08 -27.19
N ASP A 417 -16.85 3.09 -27.86
CA ASP A 417 -15.42 3.40 -27.88
C ASP A 417 -15.16 4.51 -26.85
N LEU A 418 -14.37 4.21 -25.83
CA LEU A 418 -13.97 5.16 -24.78
C LEU A 418 -12.96 6.19 -25.29
N GLY A 419 -12.45 6.05 -26.52
CA GLY A 419 -11.53 6.95 -27.19
C GLY A 419 -10.07 6.75 -26.84
N ALA A 420 -9.78 6.16 -25.69
CA ALA A 420 -8.47 5.73 -25.24
C ALA A 420 -8.57 4.39 -24.50
N THR A 421 -7.44 3.71 -24.32
CA THR A 421 -7.38 2.54 -23.43
C THR A 421 -7.51 3.02 -21.99
N GLU A 422 -8.60 2.64 -21.33
CA GLU A 422 -8.93 3.05 -19.97
C GLU A 422 -8.99 1.84 -19.03
N GLU A 423 -8.67 2.05 -17.76
CA GLU A 423 -8.96 1.07 -16.72
C GLU A 423 -10.47 1.03 -16.45
N VAL A 424 -11.10 -0.12 -16.63
CA VAL A 424 -12.53 -0.32 -16.36
C VAL A 424 -12.70 -1.19 -15.11
N GLY A 425 -13.50 -0.72 -14.16
CA GLY A 425 -13.84 -1.46 -12.94
C GLY A 425 -15.33 -1.65 -12.70
N ARG A 426 -16.18 -0.81 -13.29
CA ARG A 426 -17.63 -0.87 -13.12
C ARG A 426 -18.36 -0.40 -14.37
N VAL A 427 -19.43 -1.08 -14.73
CA VAL A 427 -20.41 -0.62 -15.72
C VAL A 427 -21.75 -0.46 -15.03
N GLU A 428 -22.37 0.70 -15.17
CA GLU A 428 -23.73 0.93 -14.71
C GLU A 428 -24.68 0.89 -15.90
N VAL A 429 -25.84 0.27 -15.71
CA VAL A 429 -26.91 0.25 -16.72
C VAL A 429 -28.19 0.68 -16.03
N ALA A 430 -28.92 1.60 -16.65
CA ALA A 430 -30.25 2.01 -16.21
C ALA A 430 -31.30 1.70 -17.27
N VAL A 431 -32.54 1.57 -16.81
CA VAL A 431 -33.75 1.66 -17.64
C VAL A 431 -34.60 2.81 -17.12
N PRO A 432 -35.60 3.31 -17.88
CA PRO A 432 -36.36 4.47 -17.45
C PRO A 432 -36.94 4.33 -16.02
N PRO A 433 -36.86 5.37 -15.17
CA PRO A 433 -37.15 5.25 -13.73
C PRO A 433 -38.54 4.72 -13.39
N GLY A 434 -39.56 5.04 -14.20
CA GLY A 434 -40.96 4.62 -13.98
C GLY A 434 -41.30 3.22 -14.45
N TRP A 435 -40.36 2.49 -15.04
CA TRP A 435 -40.60 1.17 -15.62
C TRP A 435 -40.78 0.08 -14.56
N GLU A 436 -41.64 -0.90 -14.83
CA GLU A 436 -41.89 -2.01 -13.92
C GLU A 436 -40.64 -2.91 -13.73
N PRO A 437 -40.51 -3.62 -12.59
CA PRO A 437 -39.34 -4.46 -12.32
C PRO A 437 -39.09 -5.49 -13.43
N ARG A 438 -37.85 -5.60 -13.89
CA ARG A 438 -37.42 -6.50 -14.97
C ARG A 438 -36.03 -7.06 -14.73
N THR A 439 -35.76 -8.23 -15.30
CA THR A 439 -34.41 -8.79 -15.32
C THR A 439 -33.94 -8.86 -16.77
N GLN A 440 -32.81 -8.23 -17.07
CA GLN A 440 -32.12 -8.40 -18.34
C GLN A 440 -30.87 -9.24 -18.15
N ARG A 441 -30.58 -10.16 -19.08
CA ARG A 441 -29.36 -10.97 -19.07
C ARG A 441 -28.28 -10.30 -19.91
N ILE A 442 -27.15 -9.96 -19.30
CA ILE A 442 -26.10 -9.15 -19.90
C ILE A 442 -24.75 -9.88 -19.78
N THR A 443 -23.99 -9.92 -20.87
CA THR A 443 -22.56 -10.22 -20.89
C THR A 443 -21.80 -8.92 -21.14
N VAL A 444 -20.70 -8.67 -20.41
CA VAL A 444 -19.80 -7.54 -20.69
C VAL A 444 -18.55 -8.05 -21.39
N ARG A 445 -18.23 -7.48 -22.56
CA ARG A 445 -17.04 -7.80 -23.33
C ARG A 445 -16.14 -6.57 -23.50
N GLY A 446 -14.84 -6.79 -23.48
CA GLY A 446 -13.82 -5.78 -23.70
C GLY A 446 -13.05 -6.01 -24.99
N SER A 447 -12.51 -4.94 -25.56
CA SER A 447 -11.57 -4.99 -26.67
C SER A 447 -10.62 -3.79 -26.66
N ALA A 448 -9.36 -4.02 -27.03
CA ALA A 448 -8.39 -2.95 -27.26
C ALA A 448 -8.48 -2.34 -28.67
N ASP A 449 -8.99 -3.11 -29.66
CA ASP A 449 -8.95 -2.78 -31.09
C ASP A 449 -10.35 -2.68 -31.75
N GLY A 450 -11.41 -2.99 -31.00
CA GLY A 450 -12.80 -3.03 -31.46
C GLY A 450 -13.15 -4.27 -32.28
N ARG A 451 -12.18 -5.17 -32.53
CA ARG A 451 -12.32 -6.35 -33.41
C ARG A 451 -12.22 -7.64 -32.63
N THR A 452 -11.24 -7.75 -31.74
CA THR A 452 -10.96 -8.90 -30.91
C THR A 452 -11.57 -8.69 -29.54
N TRP A 453 -12.53 -9.54 -29.16
CA TRP A 453 -13.36 -9.34 -27.97
C TRP A 453 -13.15 -10.44 -26.94
N THR A 454 -12.80 -10.08 -25.72
CA THR A 454 -12.76 -10.98 -24.55
C THR A 454 -14.01 -10.81 -23.69
N THR A 455 -14.42 -11.86 -23.00
CA THR A 455 -15.51 -11.77 -22.02
C THR A 455 -14.93 -11.31 -20.69
N LEU A 456 -15.36 -10.15 -20.19
CA LEU A 456 -14.95 -9.62 -18.89
C LEU A 456 -15.92 -10.06 -17.79
N VAL A 457 -17.22 -10.05 -18.09
CA VAL A 457 -18.28 -10.52 -17.19
C VAL A 457 -19.15 -11.51 -17.94
N ALA A 458 -19.26 -12.73 -17.41
CA ALA A 458 -20.09 -13.78 -17.99
C ALA A 458 -21.59 -13.44 -17.97
N ASN A 459 -22.36 -14.06 -18.87
CA ASN A 459 -23.78 -13.78 -19.02
C ASN A 459 -24.57 -14.03 -17.73
N ARG A 460 -25.12 -13.00 -17.11
CA ARG A 460 -25.91 -13.08 -15.86
C ARG A 460 -27.15 -12.20 -15.93
N GLY A 461 -28.20 -12.59 -15.20
CA GLY A 461 -29.39 -11.75 -15.02
C GLY A 461 -29.15 -10.62 -14.03
N HIS A 462 -29.49 -9.40 -14.43
CA HIS A 462 -29.45 -8.19 -13.60
C HIS A 462 -30.87 -7.66 -13.44
N ARG A 463 -31.31 -7.53 -12.18
CA ARG A 463 -32.67 -7.10 -11.84
C ARG A 463 -32.70 -5.58 -11.68
N PHE A 464 -33.49 -4.94 -12.51
CA PHE A 464 -33.87 -3.53 -12.43
C PHE A 464 -35.16 -3.44 -11.64
N ASP A 465 -35.17 -2.58 -10.64
CA ASP A 465 -36.33 -2.31 -9.79
C ASP A 465 -36.46 -0.80 -9.56
N PRO A 466 -37.63 -0.18 -9.82
CA PRO A 466 -37.86 1.23 -9.52
C PRO A 466 -37.62 1.57 -8.04
N ALA A 467 -37.83 0.61 -7.12
CA ALA A 467 -37.55 0.81 -5.69
C ALA A 467 -36.05 1.02 -5.39
N THR A 468 -35.15 0.58 -6.29
CA THR A 468 -33.70 0.80 -6.21
C THR A 468 -33.19 1.70 -7.33
N GLY A 469 -34.08 2.51 -7.93
CA GLY A 469 -33.73 3.49 -8.95
C GLY A 469 -33.61 2.95 -10.39
N ASN A 470 -34.10 1.73 -10.67
CA ASN A 470 -34.06 1.11 -12.00
C ASN A 470 -32.66 1.14 -12.65
N ARG A 471 -31.64 0.96 -11.82
CA ARG A 471 -30.23 0.95 -12.18
C ARG A 471 -29.58 -0.29 -11.60
N VAL A 472 -28.64 -0.86 -12.35
CA VAL A 472 -27.80 -1.97 -11.91
C VAL A 472 -26.33 -1.60 -12.09
N SER A 473 -25.52 -2.01 -11.13
CA SER A 473 -24.07 -1.91 -11.19
C SER A 473 -23.48 -3.29 -11.46
N ILE A 474 -22.61 -3.36 -12.47
CA ILE A 474 -21.93 -4.59 -12.91
C ILE A 474 -20.44 -4.38 -12.65
N THR A 475 -19.91 -5.06 -11.64
CA THR A 475 -18.46 -5.09 -11.37
C THR A 475 -17.75 -5.80 -12.51
N VAL A 476 -16.75 -5.13 -13.08
CA VAL A 476 -15.88 -5.67 -14.13
C VAL A 476 -14.54 -6.00 -13.48
N PRO A 477 -14.02 -7.24 -13.59
CA PRO A 477 -12.66 -7.54 -13.18
C PRO A 477 -11.70 -6.56 -13.86
N GLN A 478 -10.75 -6.01 -13.10
CA GLN A 478 -9.88 -4.94 -13.57
C GLN A 478 -9.28 -5.28 -14.93
N ALA A 479 -9.60 -4.45 -15.93
CA ALA A 479 -9.15 -4.66 -17.28
C ALA A 479 -8.96 -3.33 -18.01
N PHE A 480 -7.88 -3.22 -18.76
CA PHE A 480 -7.63 -2.09 -19.64
C PHE A 480 -8.35 -2.28 -20.96
N GLN A 481 -9.32 -1.43 -21.25
CA GLN A 481 -10.19 -1.55 -22.42
C GLN A 481 -10.34 -0.20 -23.10
N ARG A 482 -10.29 -0.22 -24.43
CA ARG A 482 -10.70 0.94 -25.23
C ARG A 482 -12.17 0.84 -25.63
N HIS A 483 -12.63 -0.38 -25.91
CA HIS A 483 -14.00 -0.64 -26.33
C HIS A 483 -14.69 -1.55 -25.33
N LEU A 484 -15.94 -1.22 -25.02
CA LEU A 484 -16.83 -2.08 -24.24
C LEU A 484 -18.06 -2.44 -25.05
N ARG A 485 -18.54 -3.67 -24.85
CA ARG A 485 -19.76 -4.18 -25.48
C ARG A 485 -20.60 -4.91 -24.45
N LEU A 486 -21.81 -4.42 -24.24
CA LEU A 486 -22.85 -5.08 -23.48
C LEU A 486 -23.66 -5.93 -24.44
N VAL A 487 -23.75 -7.24 -24.18
CA VAL A 487 -24.52 -8.17 -25.00
C VAL A 487 -25.75 -8.60 -24.22
N PHE A 488 -26.91 -8.09 -24.63
CA PHE A 488 -28.19 -8.44 -24.05
C PHE A 488 -28.68 -9.74 -24.66
N THR A 489 -29.06 -10.71 -23.82
CA THR A 489 -29.44 -12.07 -24.25
C THR A 489 -30.86 -12.48 -23.85
N ALA A 490 -31.49 -11.77 -22.91
CA ALA A 490 -32.88 -11.95 -22.53
C ALA A 490 -33.38 -10.73 -21.74
N ASN A 491 -34.69 -10.51 -21.72
CA ASN A 491 -35.37 -9.52 -20.89
C ASN A 491 -36.75 -10.08 -20.48
N THR A 492 -37.09 -10.04 -19.19
CA THR A 492 -38.32 -10.66 -18.66
C THR A 492 -39.59 -9.86 -18.94
N ARG A 493 -39.50 -8.59 -19.37
CA ARG A 493 -40.67 -7.73 -19.60
C ARG A 493 -40.94 -7.45 -21.07
N TRP A 494 -39.89 -7.37 -21.89
CA TRP A 494 -40.01 -7.01 -23.28
C TRP A 494 -39.05 -7.86 -24.12
N PRO A 495 -39.41 -8.29 -25.35
CA PRO A 495 -38.56 -9.17 -26.15
C PRO A 495 -37.40 -8.42 -26.86
N ALA A 496 -36.73 -7.50 -26.16
CA ALA A 496 -35.61 -6.71 -26.66
C ALA A 496 -34.63 -6.33 -25.54
N GLY A 497 -33.39 -6.03 -25.92
CA GLY A 497 -32.42 -5.38 -25.03
C GLY A 497 -32.79 -3.90 -24.91
N GLN A 498 -32.77 -3.37 -23.68
CA GLN A 498 -33.17 -1.99 -23.40
C GLN A 498 -32.18 -1.33 -22.44
N ALA A 499 -31.74 -0.11 -22.73
CA ALA A 499 -30.90 0.68 -21.85
C ALA A 499 -31.18 2.17 -22.03
N ALA A 500 -31.50 2.87 -20.94
CA ALA A 500 -31.66 4.33 -20.91
C ALA A 500 -30.32 5.03 -20.71
N GLU A 501 -29.51 4.54 -19.77
CA GLU A 501 -28.19 5.11 -19.50
C GLU A 501 -27.19 3.99 -19.27
N VAL A 502 -25.99 4.15 -19.81
CA VAL A 502 -24.87 3.22 -19.63
C VAL A 502 -23.63 4.03 -19.29
N GLY A 503 -23.21 3.93 -18.02
CA GLY A 503 -21.99 4.57 -17.53
C GLY A 503 -20.86 3.57 -17.36
N VAL A 504 -19.62 4.03 -17.55
CA VAL A 504 -18.40 3.23 -17.42
C VAL A 504 -17.46 3.94 -16.45
N PHE A 505 -17.00 3.24 -15.42
CA PHE A 505 -16.26 3.83 -14.32
C PHE A 505 -15.01 3.03 -13.97
N ARG A 506 -14.03 3.73 -13.38
CA ARG A 506 -12.93 3.11 -12.65
C ARG A 506 -13.44 2.56 -11.31
N PHE A 507 -12.60 1.82 -10.59
CA PHE A 507 -12.92 1.30 -9.26
C PHE A 507 -13.29 2.42 -8.29
#